data_AF-A0A1Q3QCA0-F1
#
_entry.id   AF-A0A1Q3QCA0-F1
#
_cell.length_a   1.000
_cell.length_b   1.000
_cell.length_c   1.000
_cell.angle_alpha   90.00
_cell.angle_beta   90.00
_cell.angle_gamma   90.00
#
_symmetry.space_group_name_H-M   'P 1'
#
loop_
_entity.id
_entity.type
_entity.pdbx_description
1 polymer ?
#
loop_
_entity_poly.entity_id
_entity_poly.type
_entity_poly.pdbx_seq_one_letter_code
_entity_poly.pdbx_strand_id
1 'polypeptide(L)'
;MEDKVIEQIISKAIEIGVHNTLNALGLTYEVVTESQAKKIYGKRLINEWRHKRWIVGYPTGNKERSKVYFKRTELETVSGMLDIQNIVPANKIFDQVT
;
A
#
# COMPACT_ATOMS: atom_id res chain seq x y z
N MET A 1 -19.18 -10.48 19.71
CA MET A 1 -18.03 -10.91 18.87
C MET A 1 -18.06 -10.15 17.55
N GLU A 2 -19.23 -10.04 16.92
CA GLU A 2 -19.46 -9.21 15.72
C GLU A 2 -19.17 -7.71 15.93
N ASP A 3 -19.58 -7.12 17.05
CA ASP A 3 -19.32 -5.70 17.32
C ASP A 3 -17.83 -5.33 17.27
N LYS A 4 -16.97 -6.21 17.79
CA LYS A 4 -15.51 -6.02 17.76
C LYS A 4 -14.93 -6.12 16.35
N VAL A 5 -15.51 -6.96 15.50
CA VAL A 5 -15.10 -7.09 14.09
C VAL A 5 -15.50 -5.83 13.31
N ILE A 6 -16.73 -5.35 13.52
CA ILE A 6 -17.23 -4.11 12.89
C ILE A 6 -16.38 -2.92 13.35
N GLU A 7 -16.07 -2.82 14.64
CA GLU A 7 -15.20 -1.78 15.19
C GLU A 7 -13.81 -1.79 14.53
N GLN A 8 -13.21 -2.96 14.34
CA GLN A 8 -11.92 -3.11 13.65
C GLN A 8 -12.01 -2.66 12.19
N ILE A 9 -13.07 -3.06 11.47
CA ILE A 9 -13.31 -2.65 10.08
C ILE A 9 -13.41 -1.13 9.98
N ILE A 10 -14.24 -0.50 10.82
CA ILE A 10 -14.43 0.95 10.84
C ILE A 10 -13.11 1.65 11.17
N SER A 11 -12.40 1.20 12.19
CA SER A 11 -11.13 1.81 12.62
C SER A 11 -10.09 1.77 11.50
N LYS A 12 -9.96 0.63 10.81
CA LYS A 12 -9.02 0.46 9.69
C LYS A 12 -9.43 1.26 8.45
N ALA A 13 -10.72 1.35 8.16
CA ALA A 13 -11.22 2.21 7.08
C ALA A 13 -10.91 3.69 7.34
N ILE A 14 -11.06 4.15 8.59
CA ILE A 14 -10.68 5.51 9.00
C ILE A 14 -9.17 5.73 8.82
N GLU A 15 -8.34 4.80 9.30
CA GLU A 15 -6.87 4.87 9.16
C GLU A 15 -6.43 5.01 7.69
N ILE A 16 -6.97 4.17 6.80
CA ILE A 16 -6.72 4.25 5.35
C ILE A 16 -7.18 5.60 4.78
N GLY A 17 -8.38 6.05 5.16
CA GLY A 17 -8.94 7.34 4.72
C GLY A 17 -8.09 8.54 5.14
N VAL A 18 -7.56 8.52 6.37
CA VAL A 18 -6.65 9.55 6.89
C VAL A 18 -5.35 9.57 6.08
N HIS A 19 -4.71 8.42 5.83
CA HIS A 19 -3.50 8.36 5.02
C HIS A 19 -3.71 8.91 3.61
N ASN A 20 -4.82 8.55 2.97
CA ASN A 20 -5.15 9.05 1.63
C ASN A 20 -5.39 10.56 1.64
N THR A 21 -6.10 11.08 2.63
CA THR A 21 -6.39 12.52 2.76
C THR A 21 -5.12 13.33 3.01
N LEU A 22 -4.26 12.89 3.94
CA LEU A 22 -2.99 13.56 4.22
C LEU A 22 -2.09 13.58 2.98
N ASN A 23 -2.08 12.51 2.19
CA ASN A 23 -1.33 12.45 0.94
C ASN A 23 -1.89 13.39 -0.12
N ALA A 24 -3.22 13.44 -0.29
CA ALA A 24 -3.88 14.34 -1.22
C ALA A 24 -3.64 15.83 -0.89
N LEU A 25 -3.50 16.15 0.40
CA LEU A 25 -3.17 17.49 0.88
C LEU A 25 -1.66 17.81 0.83
N GLY A 26 -0.81 16.87 0.42
CA GLY A 26 0.64 17.05 0.38
C GLY A 26 1.30 17.12 1.77
N LEU A 27 0.62 16.66 2.82
CA LEU A 27 1.09 16.71 4.21
C LEU A 27 1.95 15.50 4.58
N THR A 28 1.99 14.47 3.73
CA THR A 28 2.83 13.29 3.89
C THR A 28 3.57 12.98 2.60
N TYR A 29 4.75 12.37 2.73
CA TYR A 29 5.50 11.89 1.58
C TYR A 29 4.80 10.69 0.93
N GLU A 30 4.34 10.87 -0.33
CA GLU A 30 3.72 9.82 -1.14
C GLU A 30 4.70 8.70 -1.48
N VAL A 31 5.99 9.01 -1.56
CA VAL A 31 7.01 8.08 -2.06
C VAL A 31 7.66 7.33 -0.91
N VAL A 32 7.63 5.99 -1.00
CA VAL A 32 8.36 5.08 -0.10
C VAL A 32 9.35 4.27 -0.94
N THR A 33 10.64 4.31 -0.58
CA THR A 33 11.64 3.52 -1.30
C THR A 33 11.46 2.03 -1.02
N GLU A 34 11.96 1.18 -1.91
CA GLU A 34 11.86 -0.27 -1.72
C GLU A 34 12.53 -0.75 -0.43
N SER A 35 13.65 -0.15 -0.02
CA SER A 35 14.32 -0.51 1.22
C SER A 35 13.51 -0.09 2.45
N GLN A 36 12.89 1.08 2.43
CA GLN A 36 11.98 1.54 3.50
C GLN A 36 10.76 0.62 3.62
N ALA A 37 10.10 0.31 2.49
CA ALA A 37 8.93 -0.56 2.49
C ALA A 37 9.27 -1.96 3.05
N LYS A 38 10.40 -2.54 2.65
CA LYS A 38 10.86 -3.84 3.18
C LYS A 38 11.23 -3.78 4.67
N LYS A 39 11.69 -2.63 5.17
CA LYS A 39 11.96 -2.42 6.59
C LYS A 39 10.68 -2.31 7.41
N ILE A 40 9.65 -1.65 6.89
CA ILE A 40 8.38 -1.41 7.59
C ILE A 40 7.49 -2.66 7.57
N TYR A 41 7.25 -3.24 6.39
CA TYR A 41 6.29 -4.35 6.21
C TYR A 41 6.95 -5.72 6.06
N GLY A 42 8.27 -5.77 5.88
CA GLY A 42 8.99 -7.01 5.66
C GLY A 42 9.12 -7.41 4.17
N LYS A 43 10.27 -8.00 3.84
CA LYS A 43 10.62 -8.38 2.45
C LYS A 43 9.62 -9.36 1.81
N ARG A 44 9.11 -10.32 2.60
CA ARG A 44 8.17 -11.35 2.12
C ARG A 44 6.85 -10.72 1.64
N LEU A 45 6.26 -9.86 2.46
CA LEU A 45 4.98 -9.21 2.16
C LEU A 45 5.09 -8.28 0.94
N ILE A 46 6.13 -7.45 0.87
CA ILE A 46 6.34 -6.58 -0.30
C ILE A 46 6.45 -7.39 -1.60
N ASN A 47 7.18 -8.51 -1.59
CA ASN A 47 7.29 -9.36 -2.77
C ASN A 47 5.94 -10.00 -3.13
N GLU A 48 5.18 -10.46 -2.14
CA GLU A 48 3.85 -11.05 -2.33
C GLU A 48 2.86 -10.03 -2.92
N TRP A 49 2.78 -8.83 -2.33
CA TRP A 49 1.87 -7.78 -2.76
C TRP A 49 2.17 -7.32 -4.19
N ARG A 50 3.46 -7.24 -4.56
CA ARG A 50 3.86 -6.98 -5.95
C ARG A 50 3.45 -8.10 -6.90
N HIS A 51 3.65 -9.35 -6.50
CA HIS A 51 3.30 -10.50 -7.33
C HIS A 51 1.79 -10.57 -7.58
N LYS A 52 0.99 -10.31 -6.54
CA LYS A 52 -0.48 -10.20 -6.61
C LYS A 52 -0.97 -8.90 -7.24
N ARG A 53 -0.07 -8.02 -7.69
CA ARG A 53 -0.39 -6.73 -8.31
C ARG A 53 -1.20 -5.77 -7.43
N TRP A 54 -1.13 -5.95 -6.12
CA TRP A 54 -1.80 -5.08 -5.15
C TRP A 54 -1.06 -3.74 -4.97
N ILE A 55 0.27 -3.77 -5.12
CA ILE A 55 1.12 -2.56 -5.13
C ILE A 55 1.94 -2.49 -6.41
N VAL A 56 2.30 -1.28 -6.81
CA VAL A 56 3.06 -1.01 -8.05
C VAL A 56 4.45 -0.51 -7.71
N GLY A 57 5.47 -1.17 -8.24
CA GLY A 57 6.85 -0.69 -8.15
C GLY A 57 7.13 0.29 -9.29
N TYR A 58 7.03 1.59 -9.00
CA TYR A 58 7.25 2.65 -9.97
C TYR A 58 8.75 2.88 -10.19
N PRO A 59 9.24 2.94 -11.45
CA PRO A 59 10.65 3.17 -11.71
C PRO A 59 11.05 4.57 -11.23
N THR A 60 12.18 4.65 -10.50
CA THR A 60 12.75 5.92 -10.04
C THR A 60 13.54 6.65 -11.13
N GLY A 61 13.78 6.00 -12.27
CA GLY A 61 14.67 6.50 -13.33
C GLY A 61 16.16 6.44 -12.99
N ASN A 62 16.53 6.13 -11.74
CA ASN A 62 17.92 6.08 -11.29
C ASN A 62 18.39 4.63 -11.08
N LYS A 63 19.25 4.15 -11.99
CA LYS A 63 19.72 2.76 -12.03
C LYS A 63 20.59 2.37 -10.82
N GLU A 64 21.15 3.32 -10.08
CA GLU A 64 22.17 3.05 -9.05
C GLU A 64 21.63 2.91 -7.62
N ARG A 65 20.47 3.50 -7.26
CA ARG A 65 20.08 3.64 -5.84
C ARG A 65 18.72 3.10 -5.40
N SER A 66 17.85 2.66 -6.29
CA SER A 66 16.70 1.78 -5.98
C SER A 66 15.90 1.64 -7.26
N LYS A 67 15.70 0.41 -7.73
CA LYS A 67 15.06 0.18 -9.03
C LYS A 67 13.62 0.72 -9.07
N VAL A 68 12.96 0.76 -7.92
CA VAL A 68 11.57 1.19 -7.80
C VAL A 68 11.30 1.92 -6.48
N TYR A 69 10.27 2.77 -6.50
CA TYR A 69 9.57 3.27 -5.32
C TYR A 69 8.12 2.78 -5.32
N PHE A 70 7.46 2.90 -4.18
CA PHE A 70 6.05 2.60 -3.99
C PHE A 70 5.30 3.84 -3.55
N LYS A 71 4.02 3.91 -3.89
CA LYS A 71 3.11 4.88 -3.28
C LYS A 71 2.76 4.43 -1.87
N ARG A 72 2.91 5.33 -0.89
CA ARG A 72 2.55 5.09 0.51
C ARG A 72 1.10 4.65 0.63
N THR A 73 0.19 5.35 -0.05
CA THR A 73 -1.24 5.06 -0.04
C THR A 73 -1.57 3.65 -0.49
N GLU A 74 -0.87 3.10 -1.49
CA GLU A 74 -1.01 1.70 -1.90
C GLU A 74 -0.57 0.74 -0.78
N LEU A 75 0.58 1.00 -0.15
CA LEU A 75 1.09 0.17 0.95
C LEU A 75 0.15 0.17 2.16
N GLU A 76 -0.29 1.34 2.62
CA GLU A 76 -1.19 1.46 3.78
C GLU A 76 -2.56 0.84 3.49
N THR A 77 -3.08 1.00 2.27
CA THR A 77 -4.36 0.39 1.86
C THR A 77 -4.27 -1.13 1.89
N VAL A 78 -3.22 -1.72 1.31
CA VAL A 78 -3.03 -3.18 1.30
C VAL A 78 -2.86 -3.71 2.72
N SER A 79 -2.05 -3.05 3.54
CA SER A 79 -1.85 -3.44 4.94
C SER A 79 -3.16 -3.42 5.72
N GLY A 80 -3.90 -2.31 5.67
CA GLY A 80 -5.14 -2.17 6.42
C GLY A 80 -6.24 -3.12 5.96
N MET A 81 -6.33 -3.42 4.66
CA MET A 81 -7.28 -4.41 4.12
C MET A 81 -6.94 -5.84 4.58
N LEU A 82 -5.64 -6.19 4.67
CA LEU A 82 -5.21 -7.49 5.16
C LEU A 82 -5.43 -7.65 6.67
N ASP A 83 -5.25 -6.57 7.45
CA ASP A 83 -5.53 -6.57 8.89
C ASP A 83 -6.98 -6.97 9.20
N ILE A 84 -7.91 -6.59 8.32
CA ILE A 84 -9.34 -6.91 8.44
C ILE A 84 -9.76 -8.14 7.61
N GLN A 85 -8.80 -8.89 7.07
CA GLN A 85 -9.00 -10.07 6.23
C GLN A 85 -9.92 -9.83 5.02
N ASN A 86 -9.91 -8.61 4.48
CA ASN A 86 -10.71 -8.23 3.33
C ASN A 86 -9.95 -8.48 2.00
N ILE A 87 -10.70 -8.53 0.91
CA ILE A 87 -10.15 -8.68 -0.44
C ILE A 87 -9.40 -7.40 -0.80
N VAL A 88 -8.16 -7.57 -1.24
CA VAL A 88 -7.36 -6.51 -1.82
C VAL A 88 -7.52 -6.56 -3.35
N PRO A 89 -8.10 -5.53 -3.98
CA PRO A 89 -8.23 -5.52 -5.44
C PRO A 89 -6.84 -5.35 -6.10
N ALA A 90 -6.68 -5.94 -7.27
CA ALA A 90 -5.51 -5.65 -8.11
C ALA A 90 -5.51 -4.17 -8.52
N ASN A 91 -4.32 -3.59 -8.67
CA ASN A 91 -4.17 -2.20 -9.03
C ASN A 91 -4.59 -1.98 -10.49
N LYS A 92 -5.47 -1.01 -10.72
CA LYS A 92 -6.06 -0.71 -12.04
C LYS A 92 -5.03 -0.32 -13.11
N ILE A 93 -3.83 0.12 -12.71
CA ILE A 93 -2.77 0.43 -13.68
C ILE A 93 -2.40 -0.78 -14.54
N PHE A 94 -2.63 -2.00 -14.05
CA PHE A 94 -2.35 -3.22 -14.78
C PHE A 94 -3.43 -3.59 -15.80
N ASP A 95 -4.61 -2.98 -15.74
CA ASP A 95 -5.70 -3.21 -16.70
C ASP A 95 -5.53 -2.36 -17.97
N GLN A 96 -4.72 -1.29 -17.91
CA GLN A 96 -4.51 -0.33 -18.99
C GLN A 96 -3.35 -0.69 -19.93
N VAL A 97 -2.70 -1.85 -19.75
CA VAL A 97 -1.51 -2.28 -20.51
C VAL A 97 -1.85 -3.45 -21.48
N THR A 98 -3.08 -3.50 -21.98
CA THR A 98 -3.53 -4.49 -22.98
C THR A 98 -3.96 -3.79 -24.25
#